data_AF-A0A1I9G8B4-F1
#
_entry.id   AF-A0A1I9G8B4-F1
#
_cell.length_a   1.000
_cell.length_b   1.000
_cell.length_c   1.000
_cell.angle_alpha   90.00
_cell.angle_beta   90.00
_cell.angle_gamma   90.00
#
_symmetry.space_group_name_H-M   'P 1'
#
loop_
_entity.id
_entity.type
_entity.pdbx_description
1 polymer ?
#
loop_
_entity_poly.entity_id
_entity_poly.type
_entity_poly.pdbx_seq_one_letter_code
_entity_poly.pdbx_strand_id
1 'polypeptide(L)' 'MEAEASSSDGSVTSPVPPITPYEVNSMILCSHTDNLFYEAKIIAVKIQTNGEYLYTVHYQVVF' A
#
# COMPACT_ATOMS: atom_id res chain seq x y z
N MET A 1 22.04 5.21 44.39
CA MET A 1 21.84 4.21 43.31
C MET A 1 20.36 4.27 42.99
N GLU A 2 20.00 5.06 41.98
CA GLU A 2 18.60 5.33 41.61
C GLU A 2 18.14 4.32 40.55
N ALA A 3 16.90 3.85 40.70
CA ALA A 3 16.33 2.71 40.01
C ALA A 3 16.00 3.01 38.54
N GLU A 4 16.34 2.06 37.68
CA GLU A 4 15.97 1.98 36.27
C GLU A 4 14.46 1.82 36.08
N ALA A 5 13.82 2.80 35.44
CA ALA A 5 12.45 2.67 34.94
C ALA A 5 12.47 1.95 33.59
N SER A 6 12.19 0.64 33.62
CA SER A 6 12.00 -0.16 32.42
C SER A 6 10.75 0.29 31.66
N SER A 7 10.94 0.75 30.43
CA SER A 7 9.88 1.12 29.50
C SER A 7 9.31 -0.11 28.82
N SER A 8 8.04 -0.41 29.05
CA SER A 8 7.28 -1.43 28.32
C SER A 8 6.17 -0.74 27.53
N ASP A 9 6.50 -0.20 26.36
CA ASP A 9 5.49 0.19 25.37
C ASP A 9 5.06 -1.06 24.60
N GLY A 10 4.00 -1.71 25.10
CA GLY A 10 3.40 -2.86 24.48
C GLY A 10 2.69 -2.47 23.19
N SER A 11 3.41 -2.48 22.06
CA SER A 11 2.80 -2.42 20.73
C SER A 11 1.86 -3.61 20.57
N VAL A 12 0.56 -3.34 20.70
CA VAL A 12 -0.52 -4.29 20.37
C VAL A 12 -0.43 -4.57 18.87
N THR A 13 0.21 -5.68 18.49
CA THR A 13 0.16 -6.21 17.13
C THR A 13 -1.22 -6.78 16.86
N SER A 14 -2.15 -5.93 16.44
CA SER A 14 -3.41 -6.37 15.84
C SER A 14 -3.10 -7.16 14.55
N PRO A 15 -3.80 -8.27 14.27
CA PRO A 15 -3.61 -9.00 13.03
C PRO A 15 -3.98 -8.10 11.84
N VAL A 16 -3.02 -7.89 10.93
CA VAL A 16 -3.25 -7.18 9.67
C VAL A 16 -4.23 -8.03 8.84
N PRO A 17 -5.38 -7.49 8.41
CA PRO A 17 -6.30 -8.24 7.57
C PRO A 17 -5.59 -8.66 6.27
N PRO A 18 -5.93 -9.83 5.71
CA PRO A 18 -5.35 -10.27 4.45
C PRO A 18 -5.63 -9.22 3.36
N ILE A 19 -4.58 -8.73 2.72
CA ILE A 19 -4.69 -7.75 1.62
C ILE A 19 -5.13 -8.52 0.38
N THR A 20 -6.40 -8.35 -0.01
CA THR A 20 -6.90 -8.84 -1.29
C THR A 20 -6.26 -8.02 -2.42
N PRO A 21 -5.65 -8.67 -3.43
CA PRO A 21 -5.04 -7.93 -4.54
C PRO A 21 -6.11 -7.20 -5.35
N TYR A 22 -5.74 -6.07 -5.94
CA TYR A 22 -6.61 -5.38 -6.89
C TYR A 22 -6.65 -6.12 -8.23
N GLU A 23 -7.74 -5.96 -8.96
CA GLU A 23 -7.96 -6.64 -10.24
C GLU A 23 -7.61 -5.76 -11.44
N VAL A 24 -7.28 -6.40 -12.57
CA VAL A 24 -7.12 -5.67 -13.84
C VAL A 24 -8.47 -5.04 -14.22
N ASN A 25 -8.42 -3.80 -14.69
CA ASN A 25 -9.55 -2.91 -14.96
C ASN A 25 -10.20 -2.24 -13.75
N SER A 26 -9.78 -2.53 -12.52
CA SER A 26 -10.23 -1.73 -11.37
C SER A 26 -9.77 -0.27 -11.51
N MET A 27 -10.68 0.65 -11.20
CA MET A 27 -10.36 2.07 -11.03
C MET A 27 -9.91 2.29 -9.58
N ILE A 28 -8.77 2.94 -9.40
CA ILE A 28 -8.15 3.20 -8.09
C ILE A 28 -7.69 4.65 -7.98
N LEU A 29 -7.54 5.13 -6.74
CA LEU A 29 -6.79 6.36 -6.45
C LEU A 29 -5.35 5.99 -6.10
N CYS A 30 -4.40 6.48 -6.90
CA CYS A 30 -2.98 6.19 -6.75
C CYS A 30 -2.24 7.46 -6.29
N SER A 31 -1.41 7.32 -5.25
CA SER A 31 -0.48 8.37 -4.84
C SER A 31 0.61 8.53 -5.90
N HIS A 32 0.93 9.77 -6.25
CA HIS A 32 1.95 10.12 -7.22
C HIS A 32 3.10 10.90 -6.57
N THR A 33 4.20 11.06 -7.30
CA THR A 33 5.46 11.66 -6.78
C THR A 33 5.34 13.14 -6.38
N ASP A 34 4.26 13.80 -6.76
CA ASP A 34 3.86 15.17 -6.40
C ASP A 34 3.05 15.24 -5.09
N ASN A 35 2.84 14.11 -4.40
CA ASN A 35 2.03 13.97 -3.19
C ASN A 35 0.53 14.20 -3.40
N LEU A 36 0.06 14.16 -4.65
CA LEU A 36 -1.35 14.17 -4.99
C LEU A 36 -1.84 12.75 -5.30
N PHE A 37 -3.15 12.58 -5.23
CA PHE A 37 -3.81 11.33 -5.60
C PHE A 37 -4.53 11.53 -6.92
N TYR A 38 -4.28 10.63 -7.88
CA TYR A 38 -4.94 10.64 -9.18
C TYR A 38 -5.71 9.35 -9.39
N GLU A 39 -6.84 9.46 -10.07
CA GLU A 39 -7.59 8.31 -10.54
C GLU A 39 -6.82 7.62 -11.67
N ALA A 40 -6.65 6.30 -11.55
CA ALA A 40 -5.95 5.48 -12.52
C ALA A 40 -6.63 4.11 -12.67
N LYS A 41 -6.48 3.51 -13.85
CA LYS A 41 -6.98 2.17 -14.15
C LYS A 41 -5.85 1.16 -14.05
N ILE A 42 -6.05 0.04 -13.35
CA ILE A 42 -5.08 -1.07 -13.36
C ILE A 42 -5.12 -1.75 -14.73
N ILE A 43 -3.97 -1.85 -15.38
CA ILE A 43 -3.83 -2.49 -16.69
C ILE A 43 -3.00 -3.78 -16.66
N ALA A 44 -2.22 -4.00 -15.60
CA ALA A 44 -1.53 -5.26 -15.36
C ALA A 44 -1.21 -5.46 -13.87
N VAL A 45 -1.17 -6.73 -13.45
CA VAL A 45 -0.74 -7.16 -12.12
C VAL A 45 0.37 -8.21 -12.28
N LYS A 46 1.48 -8.04 -11.59
CA LYS A 46 2.60 -8.99 -11.57
C LYS A 46 2.97 -9.35 -10.14
N ILE A 47 3.05 -10.64 -9.84
CA ILE A 47 3.56 -11.14 -8.56
C ILE A 47 5.09 -11.18 -8.64
N GLN A 48 5.74 -10.52 -7.68
CA GLN A 48 7.18 -10.51 -7.55
C GLN A 48 7.68 -11.77 -6.81
N THR A 49 8.99 -12.05 -6.87
CA THR A 49 9.58 -13.24 -6.22
C THR A 49 9.48 -13.22 -4.69
N ASN A 50 9.26 -12.04 -4.10
CA ASN A 50 9.04 -11.85 -2.66
C ASN A 50 7.56 -12.01 -2.25
N GLY A 51 6.66 -12.30 -3.19
CA GLY A 51 5.22 -12.41 -2.94
C GLY A 51 4.46 -11.08 -2.96
N GLU A 52 5.13 -9.95 -3.23
CA GLU A 52 4.47 -8.65 -3.37
C GLU A 52 3.85 -8.46 -4.76
N TYR A 53 2.81 -7.63 -4.83
CA TYR A 53 2.13 -7.29 -6.07
C TYR A 53 2.68 -5.99 -6.66
N LEU A 54 3.07 -6.04 -7.94
CA LEU A 54 3.40 -4.87 -8.74
C LEU A 54 2.25 -4.56 -9.69
N TYR A 55 1.67 -3.37 -9.54
CA TYR A 55 0.54 -2.90 -10.34
C TYR A 55 1.02 -1.92 -11.40
N THR A 56 0.64 -2.15 -12.65
CA THR A 56 0.80 -1.16 -13.72
C THR A 56 -0.51 -0.42 -13.87
N VAL A 57 -0.46 0.91 -13.79
CA VAL A 57 -1.63 1.79 -13.84
C VAL A 57 -1.58 2.70 -15.06
N HIS A 58 -2.75 3.04 -15.59
CA HIS A 58 -2.91 4.02 -16.66
C HIS A 58 -3.68 5.23 -16.12
N TYR A 59 -3.06 6.41 -16.13
CA TYR A 59 -3.69 7.67 -15.78
C TYR A 59 -4.51 8.19 -16.97
N GLN A 60 -5.76 8.60 -16.73
CA GLN A 60 -6.55 9.24 -17.78
C GLN A 60 -6.08 10.69 -17.94
N VAL A 61 -5.66 11.08 -19.14
CA VAL A 61 -5.47 12.49 -19.50
C VAL A 61 -6.75 12.95 -20.17
N VAL A 62 -7.50 13.84 -19.50
CA VAL A 62 -8.64 14.52 -20.11
C VAL A 62 -8.12 15.79 -20.77
N PHE A 63 -8.27 15.89 -22.08
CA PHE A 63 -7.98 17.09 -22.88
C PHE A 63 -9.25 17.92 -23.10
#